data_AF-A0A3D1B7G4-F1
#
_entry.id   AF-A0A3D1B7G4-F1
#
_cell.length_a   1.000
_cell.length_b   1.000
_cell.length_c   1.000
_cell.angle_alpha   90.00
_cell.angle_beta   90.00
_cell.angle_gamma   90.00
#
_symmetry.space_group_name_H-M   'P 1'
#
loop_
_entity.id
_entity.type
_entity.pdbx_description
1 polymer ?
#
loop_
_entity_poly.entity_id
_entity_poly.type
_entity_poly.pdbx_seq_one_letter_code
_entity_poly.pdbx_strand_id
1 'polypeptide(L)'
;MFEGMREDIQSVFHRDPAARNAFEVITCYPGLHAVWFHRVSHWLWVNNCKWLARMNSNLARWLTGIEIHPGAQIGRRFFIDHGMGIVIGETAQIGDDVTLYHGVTLGGTSWNKGKRHPTLEDGVIVGAGA
;
A
#
# COMPACT_ATOMS: atom_id res chain seq x y z
N MET A 1 9.09 -5.69 11.44
CA MET A 1 9.29 -4.64 10.42
C MET A 1 10.41 -5.00 9.46
N PHE A 2 11.65 -5.24 9.94
CA PHE A 2 12.78 -5.58 9.07
C PHE A 2 12.61 -6.87 8.25
N GLU A 3 12.06 -7.94 8.85
CA GLU A 3 11.73 -9.16 8.10
C GLU A 3 10.70 -8.89 6.99
N GLY A 4 9.68 -8.10 7.28
CA GLY A 4 8.68 -7.68 6.28
C GLY A 4 9.27 -6.87 5.14
N MET A 5 10.17 -5.92 5.42
CA MET A 5 10.86 -5.14 4.38
C MET A 5 11.69 -6.04 3.46
N ARG A 6 12.36 -7.06 4.01
CA ARG A 6 13.12 -8.02 3.21
C ARG A 6 12.21 -8.82 2.29
N GLU A 7 11.06 -9.27 2.79
CA GLU A 7 10.05 -9.96 1.98
C GLU A 7 9.46 -9.08 0.89
N ASP A 8 9.19 -7.80 1.20
CA ASP A 8 8.67 -6.85 0.22
C ASP A 8 9.70 -6.61 -0.89
N ILE A 9 11.00 -6.46 -0.57
CA ILE A 9 12.06 -6.32 -1.58
C ILE A 9 12.16 -7.59 -2.44
N GLN A 10 12.06 -8.77 -1.83
CA GLN A 10 12.08 -10.04 -2.56
C GLN A 10 10.85 -10.22 -3.47
N SER A 11 9.68 -9.74 -3.05
CA SER A 11 8.47 -9.83 -3.88
C SER A 11 8.59 -8.96 -5.14
N VAL A 12 9.28 -7.81 -5.06
CA VAL A 12 9.59 -6.99 -6.24
C VAL A 12 10.38 -7.81 -7.27
N PHE A 13 11.48 -8.46 -6.88
CA PHE A 13 12.27 -9.28 -7.82
C PHE A 13 11.50 -10.46 -8.41
N HIS A 14 10.50 -10.97 -7.70
CA HIS A 14 9.68 -12.07 -8.18
C HIS A 14 8.60 -11.62 -9.18
N ARG A 15 8.09 -10.40 -9.05
CA ARG A 15 6.92 -9.91 -9.81
C ARG A 15 7.28 -8.88 -10.88
N ASP A 16 8.38 -8.17 -10.72
CA ASP A 16 8.84 -7.16 -11.68
C ASP A 16 10.13 -7.61 -12.38
N PRO A 17 10.05 -8.00 -13.67
CA PRO A 17 11.23 -8.37 -14.44
C PRO A 17 12.19 -7.20 -14.71
N ALA A 18 11.78 -5.95 -14.48
CA ALA A 18 12.64 -4.77 -14.64
C ALA A 18 13.55 -4.52 -13.42
N ALA A 19 13.29 -5.17 -12.29
CA ALA A 19 14.08 -4.99 -11.06
C ALA A 19 15.47 -5.63 -11.20
N ARG A 20 16.53 -4.81 -11.21
CA ARG A 20 17.91 -5.31 -11.45
C ARG A 20 18.69 -5.61 -10.18
N ASN A 21 18.55 -4.78 -9.15
CA ASN A 21 19.32 -4.90 -7.91
C ASN A 21 18.62 -4.23 -6.72
N ALA A 22 19.02 -4.60 -5.50
CA ALA A 22 18.34 -4.17 -4.29
C ALA A 22 18.47 -2.66 -4.03
N PHE A 23 19.59 -2.05 -4.43
CA PHE A 23 19.78 -0.61 -4.26
C PHE A 23 18.73 0.16 -5.07
N GLU A 24 18.57 -0.19 -6.34
CA GLU A 24 17.53 0.38 -7.22
C GLU A 24 16.13 0.15 -6.64
N VAL A 25 15.82 -1.07 -6.18
CA VAL A 25 14.52 -1.37 -5.55
C VAL A 25 14.27 -0.47 -4.33
N ILE A 26 15.28 -0.31 -3.48
CA ILE A 26 15.16 0.48 -2.26
C ILE A 26 15.07 1.99 -2.56
N THR A 27 15.71 2.49 -3.61
CA THR A 27 15.76 3.95 -3.86
C THR A 27 14.72 4.43 -4.87
N CYS A 28 14.24 3.57 -5.77
CA CYS A 28 13.49 3.98 -6.96
C CYS A 28 12.09 3.35 -7.08
N TYR A 29 11.63 2.56 -6.10
CA TYR A 29 10.29 1.96 -6.14
C TYR A 29 9.30 2.69 -5.23
N PRO A 30 8.52 3.65 -5.78
CA PRO A 30 7.57 4.42 -4.97
C PRO A 30 6.46 3.54 -4.37
N GLY A 31 6.10 2.44 -5.03
CA GLY A 31 5.17 1.44 -4.50
C GLY A 31 5.66 0.86 -3.16
N LEU A 32 6.92 0.45 -3.12
CA LEU A 32 7.55 -0.09 -1.91
C LEU A 32 7.63 0.97 -0.79
N HIS A 33 8.01 2.20 -1.16
CA HIS A 33 8.05 3.32 -0.22
C HIS A 33 6.67 3.58 0.39
N ALA A 34 5.62 3.63 -0.43
CA ALA A 34 4.25 3.86 0.03
C ALA A 34 3.79 2.79 1.02
N VAL A 35 4.12 1.50 0.78
CA VAL A 35 3.83 0.41 1.72
C VAL A 35 4.53 0.63 3.05
N TRP A 36 5.83 0.97 3.05
CA TRP A 36 6.60 1.20 4.28
C TRP A 36 6.10 2.41 5.07
N PHE A 37 5.84 3.53 4.40
CA PHE A 37 5.20 4.69 5.02
C PHE A 37 3.83 4.35 5.58
N HIS A 38 3.05 3.51 4.89
CA HIS A 38 1.77 3.03 5.40
C HIS A 38 1.95 2.19 6.66
N ARG A 39 2.95 1.29 6.75
CA ARG A 39 3.20 0.52 7.99
C ARG A 39 3.42 1.42 9.20
N VAL A 40 4.19 2.50 9.02
CA VAL A 40 4.40 3.51 10.07
C VAL A 40 3.09 4.25 10.38
N SER A 41 2.38 4.69 9.34
CA SER A 41 1.09 5.38 9.49
C SER A 41 0.06 4.52 10.22
N HIS A 42 -0.03 3.23 9.87
CA HIS A 42 -0.94 2.26 10.47
C HIS A 42 -0.58 2.02 11.93
N TRP A 43 0.70 1.86 12.25
CA TRP A 43 1.16 1.75 13.63
C TRP A 43 0.77 2.98 14.46
N LEU A 44 0.99 4.19 13.94
CA LEU A 44 0.54 5.43 14.60
C LEU A 44 -0.98 5.47 14.76
N TRP A 45 -1.72 4.98 13.75
CA TRP A 45 -3.17 4.96 13.75
C TRP A 45 -3.73 4.06 14.85
N VAL A 46 -3.24 2.82 14.98
CA VAL A 46 -3.72 1.88 16.01
C VAL A 46 -3.30 2.28 17.42
N ASN A 47 -2.23 3.06 17.58
CA ASN A 47 -1.80 3.65 18.86
C ASN A 47 -2.47 5.00 19.18
N ASN A 48 -3.59 5.32 18.53
CA ASN A 48 -4.37 6.55 18.74
C ASN A 48 -3.65 7.88 18.40
N CYS A 49 -2.46 7.85 17.79
CA CYS A 49 -1.78 9.02 17.25
C CYS A 49 -2.36 9.40 15.86
N LYS A 50 -3.68 9.61 15.79
CA LYS A 50 -4.45 9.73 14.52
C LYS A 50 -3.98 10.88 13.62
N TRP A 51 -3.66 12.03 14.22
CA TRP A 51 -3.19 13.18 13.46
C TRP A 51 -1.82 12.92 12.81
N LEU A 52 -0.87 12.36 13.58
CA LEU A 52 0.46 11.99 13.06
C LEU A 52 0.35 10.93 11.96
N ALA A 53 -0.53 9.95 12.13
CA ALA A 53 -0.81 8.94 11.13
C ALA A 53 -1.31 9.56 9.81
N ARG A 54 -2.24 10.52 9.88
CA ARG A 54 -2.76 11.24 8.70
C ARG A 54 -1.71 12.15 8.07
N MET A 55 -0.89 12.81 8.87
CA MET A 55 0.20 13.65 8.36
C MET A 55 1.23 12.80 7.60
N ASN A 56 1.67 11.68 8.17
CA ASN A 56 2.63 10.77 7.54
C ASN A 56 2.06 10.14 6.26
N SER A 57 0.80 9.73 6.26
CA SER A 57 0.10 9.21 5.07
C SER A 57 0.02 10.27 3.96
N ASN A 58 -0.21 11.55 4.29
CA ASN A 58 -0.20 12.63 3.30
C ASN A 58 1.20 12.93 2.75
N LEU A 59 2.22 12.88 3.60
CA LEU A 59 3.61 13.02 3.15
C LEU A 59 3.97 11.89 2.18
N ALA A 60 3.62 10.65 2.51
CA ALA A 60 3.82 9.50 1.63
C ALA A 60 3.11 9.69 0.28
N ARG A 61 1.85 10.14 0.29
CA ARG A 61 1.09 10.46 -0.92
C ARG A 61 1.80 11.51 -1.78
N TRP A 62 2.34 12.54 -1.16
CA TRP A 62 3.06 13.59 -1.89
C TRP A 62 4.36 13.08 -2.53
N LEU A 63 5.11 12.24 -1.82
CA LEU A 63 6.38 11.68 -2.31
C LEU A 63 6.21 10.57 -3.36
N THR A 64 5.12 9.81 -3.29
CA THR A 64 4.96 8.57 -4.08
C THR A 64 3.82 8.60 -5.09
N GLY A 65 2.88 9.55 -4.96
CA GLY A 65 1.64 9.59 -5.76
C GLY A 65 0.60 8.53 -5.39
N ILE A 66 0.82 7.77 -4.30
CA ILE A 66 -0.04 6.69 -3.82
C ILE A 66 -0.73 7.12 -2.53
N GLU A 67 -2.06 7.09 -2.50
CA GLU A 67 -2.83 7.37 -1.29
C GLU A 67 -3.21 6.08 -0.58
N ILE A 68 -2.69 5.89 0.64
CA ILE A 68 -3.09 4.77 1.52
C ILE A 68 -3.56 5.34 2.85
N HIS A 69 -4.84 5.15 3.16
CA HIS A 69 -5.36 5.58 4.45
C HIS A 69 -4.71 4.79 5.60
N PRO A 70 -4.31 5.42 6.72
CA PRO A 70 -3.66 4.72 7.83
C PRO A 70 -4.49 3.59 8.44
N GLY A 71 -5.82 3.71 8.37
CA GLY A 71 -6.75 2.68 8.86
C GLY A 71 -6.84 1.42 8.00
N ALA A 72 -6.36 1.44 6.76
CA ALA A 72 -6.38 0.27 5.89
C ALA A 72 -5.56 -0.87 6.51
N GLN A 73 -6.01 -2.10 6.31
CA GLN A 73 -5.30 -3.31 6.76
C GLN A 73 -4.71 -3.98 5.54
N ILE A 74 -3.39 -4.20 5.55
CA ILE A 74 -2.66 -4.75 4.41
C ILE A 74 -1.81 -5.94 4.90
N GLY A 75 -1.90 -7.07 4.21
CA GLY A 75 -1.12 -8.27 4.44
C GLY A 75 0.35 -8.13 4.01
N ARG A 76 1.08 -9.24 3.97
CA ARG A 76 2.50 -9.32 3.62
C ARG A 76 2.70 -9.33 2.10
N ARG A 77 3.88 -8.91 1.65
CA ARG A 77 4.28 -8.96 0.22
C ARG A 77 3.26 -8.30 -0.71
N PHE A 78 2.63 -7.23 -0.22
CA PHE A 78 1.75 -6.40 -1.00
C PHE A 78 2.58 -5.61 -2.01
N PHE A 79 2.28 -5.80 -3.29
CA PHE A 79 3.06 -5.22 -4.38
C PHE A 79 2.24 -4.17 -5.10
N ILE A 80 2.85 -3.00 -5.30
CA ILE A 80 2.27 -1.91 -6.08
C ILE A 80 3.19 -1.68 -7.27
N ASP A 81 2.68 -1.96 -8.46
CA ASP A 81 3.38 -1.71 -9.71
C ASP A 81 2.90 -0.40 -10.34
N HIS A 82 3.86 0.46 -10.71
CA HIS A 82 3.59 1.78 -11.28
C HIS A 82 2.60 2.67 -10.49
N GLY A 83 2.56 2.58 -9.16
CA GLY A 83 1.42 3.00 -8.32
C GLY A 83 0.82 4.42 -8.39
N MET A 84 1.24 5.31 -9.28
CA MET A 84 0.63 6.62 -9.48
C MET A 84 -0.90 6.52 -9.58
N GLY A 85 -1.59 7.34 -8.77
CA GLY A 85 -3.05 7.42 -8.78
C GLY A 85 -3.77 6.30 -8.04
N ILE A 86 -3.06 5.41 -7.33
CA ILE A 86 -3.71 4.44 -6.45
C ILE A 86 -4.33 5.14 -5.24
N VAL A 87 -5.56 4.74 -4.89
CA VAL A 87 -6.28 5.23 -3.70
C VAL A 87 -6.83 4.05 -2.90
N ILE A 88 -6.36 3.89 -1.66
CA ILE A 88 -6.79 2.82 -0.74
C ILE A 88 -7.47 3.45 0.48
N GLY A 89 -8.77 3.22 0.61
CA GLY A 89 -9.58 3.84 1.65
C GLY A 89 -9.48 3.21 3.04
N GLU A 90 -10.08 3.89 4.02
CA GLU A 90 -9.88 3.62 5.46
C GLU A 90 -10.19 2.20 5.92
N THR A 91 -11.27 1.60 5.40
CA THR A 91 -11.73 0.28 5.86
C THR A 91 -11.38 -0.81 4.88
N ALA A 92 -10.44 -0.55 3.96
CA ALA A 92 -9.95 -1.55 3.03
C ALA A 92 -9.20 -2.66 3.80
N GLN A 93 -9.41 -3.89 3.37
CA GLN A 93 -8.68 -5.06 3.86
C GLN A 93 -8.03 -5.71 2.66
N ILE A 94 -6.72 -5.90 2.71
CA ILE A 94 -5.93 -6.46 1.62
C ILE A 94 -5.15 -7.64 2.21
N GLY A 95 -5.32 -8.81 1.62
CA GLY A 95 -4.62 -10.04 2.00
C GLY A 95 -3.13 -10.03 1.66
N ASP A 96 -2.52 -11.19 1.80
CA ASP A 96 -1.13 -11.45 1.45
C ASP A 96 -0.98 -11.57 -0.07
N ASP A 97 0.20 -11.23 -0.59
CA ASP A 97 0.58 -11.44 -1.99
C ASP A 97 -0.29 -10.73 -3.04
N VAL A 98 -1.09 -9.75 -2.64
CA VAL A 98 -1.88 -8.93 -3.55
C VAL A 98 -0.99 -8.02 -4.39
N THR A 99 -1.36 -7.84 -5.66
CA THR A 99 -0.73 -6.89 -6.59
C THR A 99 -1.73 -5.87 -7.09
N LEU A 100 -1.44 -4.57 -6.95
CA LEU A 100 -2.19 -3.50 -7.60
C LEU A 100 -1.33 -2.80 -8.65
N TYR A 101 -1.94 -2.50 -9.79
CA TYR A 101 -1.35 -1.62 -10.80
C TYR A 101 -1.83 -0.17 -10.61
N HIS A 102 -1.21 0.74 -11.37
CA HIS A 102 -1.50 2.18 -11.34
C HIS A 102 -2.98 2.51 -11.47
N GLY A 103 -3.41 3.61 -10.85
CA GLY A 103 -4.77 4.15 -10.97
C GLY A 103 -5.88 3.34 -10.27
N VAL A 104 -5.57 2.25 -9.57
CA VAL A 104 -6.58 1.44 -8.88
C VAL A 104 -7.18 2.17 -7.68
N THR A 105 -8.51 2.13 -7.54
CA THR A 105 -9.21 2.74 -6.40
C THR A 105 -10.00 1.72 -5.57
N LEU A 106 -9.58 1.48 -4.33
CA LEU A 106 -10.35 0.76 -3.31
C LEU A 106 -11.19 1.76 -2.50
N GLY A 107 -12.19 2.33 -3.18
CA GLY A 107 -13.04 3.44 -2.71
C GLY A 107 -14.23 3.03 -1.85
N GLY A 108 -14.98 4.02 -1.36
CA GLY A 108 -16.16 3.81 -0.52
C GLY A 108 -17.38 3.39 -1.33
N THR A 109 -18.09 2.35 -0.89
CA THR A 109 -19.34 1.85 -1.47
C THR A 109 -20.59 2.36 -0.74
N SER A 110 -20.42 3.01 0.42
CA SER A 110 -21.51 3.60 1.19
C SER A 110 -21.06 4.80 2.02
N TRP A 111 -22.02 5.59 2.49
CA TRP A 111 -21.82 6.74 3.38
C TRP A 111 -21.77 6.35 4.87
N ASN A 112 -21.96 5.07 5.19
CA ASN A 112 -21.95 4.59 6.57
C ASN A 112 -20.52 4.57 7.13
N LYS A 113 -20.36 4.92 8.41
CA LYS A 113 -19.04 4.95 9.06
C LYS A 113 -18.36 3.58 9.16
N GLY A 114 -19.10 2.48 9.01
CA GLY A 114 -18.58 1.12 9.10
C GLY A 114 -17.72 0.67 7.91
N LYS A 115 -17.62 -0.66 7.75
CA LYS A 115 -16.95 -1.30 6.60
C LYS A 115 -17.64 -0.87 5.31
N ARG A 116 -16.88 -0.21 4.43
CA ARG A 116 -17.38 0.41 3.19
C ARG A 116 -16.37 0.41 2.04
N HIS A 117 -15.16 -0.06 2.26
CA HIS A 117 -14.17 -0.22 1.19
C HIS A 117 -14.02 -1.72 0.87
N PRO A 118 -13.51 -2.09 -0.32
CA PRO A 118 -13.31 -3.48 -0.72
C PRO A 118 -12.48 -4.32 0.27
N THR A 119 -12.65 -5.64 0.18
CA THR A 119 -11.73 -6.63 0.73
C THR A 119 -11.12 -7.38 -0.46
N LEU A 120 -9.79 -7.43 -0.52
CA LEU A 120 -9.05 -8.23 -1.49
C LEU A 120 -8.44 -9.42 -0.74
N GLU A 121 -8.78 -10.63 -1.19
CA GLU A 121 -8.22 -11.87 -0.63
C GLU A 121 -6.79 -12.11 -1.11
N ASP A 122 -6.15 -13.13 -0.55
CA ASP A 122 -4.75 -13.46 -0.85
C ASP A 122 -4.53 -13.74 -2.35
N GLY A 123 -3.40 -13.23 -2.88
CA GLY A 123 -2.97 -13.45 -4.26
C GLY A 123 -3.80 -12.71 -5.34
N VAL A 124 -4.76 -11.87 -4.95
CA VAL A 124 -5.53 -11.07 -5.92
C VAL A 124 -4.62 -10.13 -6.71
N ILE A 125 -4.88 -10.03 -8.01
CA ILE A 125 -4.23 -9.07 -8.90
C ILE A 125 -5.31 -8.13 -9.43
N VAL A 126 -5.11 -6.82 -9.25
CA VAL A 126 -6.02 -5.79 -9.75
C VAL A 126 -5.32 -4.99 -10.83
N GLY A 127 -5.82 -5.13 -12.06
CA GLY A 127 -5.29 -4.46 -13.25
C GLY A 127 -5.38 -2.93 -13.19
N ALA A 128 -4.64 -2.27 -14.08
CA ALA A 128 -4.52 -0.83 -14.09
C ALA A 128 -5.87 -0.11 -14.27
N GLY A 129 -6.11 0.93 -13.48
CA GLY A 129 -7.28 1.81 -13.57
C GLY A 129 -8.62 1.21 -13.12
N ALA A 130 -8.61 0.07 -12.43
CA ALA A 130 -9.81 -0.58 -11.90
C ALA A 130 -10.41 0.11 -10.66
#